data_AF-A0AAD3DAF0-F1
#
_entry.id   AF-A0AAD3DAF0-F1
#
_cell.length_a   1.000
_cell.length_b   1.000
_cell.length_c   1.000
_cell.angle_alpha   90.00
_cell.angle_beta   90.00
_cell.angle_gamma   90.00
#
_symmetry.space_group_name_H-M   'P 1'
#
loop_
_entity.id
_entity.type
_entity.pdbx_description
1 polymer ?
#
loop_
_entity_poly.entity_id
_entity_poly.type
_entity_poly.pdbx_seq_one_letter_code
_entity_poly.pdbx_strand_id
1 'polypeptide(L)'
;MQLAWLRVVLILAFDENARKEEEACETKIHTATITALAFSLIELLNSLLGLTKSKPHQVMLFSLTRTGVEMLLAPLLPCGCIEHIITVSCWALDGIIRFGCFGADALLSIFGYESVPFIKSIRYTIGPMLFPIGAGGEMFMVIKAAKEGRTHLYFAAALWPIFFYPLMKQLLKQRSKHFKKLKEA
;
A
#
# COMPACT_ATOMS: atom_id res chain seq x y z
N MET A 1 12.90 2.04 -6.18
CA MET A 1 11.56 1.61 -5.74
C MET A 1 10.96 2.51 -4.66
N GLN A 2 11.63 2.78 -3.52
CA GLN A 2 11.07 3.69 -2.50
C GLN A 2 10.84 5.11 -3.04
N LEU A 3 11.74 5.55 -3.93
CA LEU A 3 11.63 6.82 -4.65
C LEU A 3 10.33 6.93 -5.48
N ALA A 4 9.73 5.82 -5.92
CA ALA A 4 8.50 5.85 -6.70
C ALA A 4 7.30 6.21 -5.83
N TRP A 5 7.15 5.57 -4.67
CA TRP A 5 6.10 5.94 -3.70
C TRP A 5 6.38 7.30 -3.05
N LEU A 6 7.64 7.66 -2.81
CA LEU A 6 8.00 9.01 -2.36
C LEU A 6 7.58 10.07 -3.37
N ARG A 7 7.80 9.83 -4.67
CA ARG A 7 7.37 10.75 -5.74
C ARG A 7 5.86 10.97 -5.70
N VAL A 8 5.08 9.91 -5.49
CA VAL A 8 3.62 10.01 -5.33
C VAL A 8 3.26 10.92 -4.13
N VAL A 9 3.89 10.73 -2.97
CA VAL A 9 3.67 11.61 -1.80
C VAL A 9 4.08 13.05 -2.09
N LEU A 10 5.22 13.28 -2.73
CA LEU A 10 5.70 14.63 -3.03
C LEU A 10 4.72 15.38 -3.93
N ILE A 11 4.18 14.72 -4.95
CA ILE A 11 3.15 15.30 -5.81
C ILE A 11 1.89 15.61 -4.99
N LEU A 12 1.41 14.65 -4.18
CA LEU A 12 0.20 14.85 -3.37
C LEU A 12 0.35 15.93 -2.27
N ALA A 13 1.54 16.09 -1.70
CA ALA A 13 1.81 17.01 -0.61
C ALA A 13 2.11 18.43 -1.09
N PHE A 14 2.81 18.58 -2.23
CA PHE A 14 3.38 19.85 -2.65
C PHE A 14 2.85 20.39 -3.99
N ASP A 15 2.17 19.57 -4.80
CA ASP A 15 1.60 20.00 -6.07
C ASP A 15 0.09 20.21 -5.94
N GLU A 16 -0.33 21.43 -5.56
CA GLU A 16 -1.76 21.75 -5.45
C GLU A 16 -2.51 21.60 -6.77
N ASN A 17 -1.85 21.92 -7.89
CA ASN A 17 -2.45 21.84 -9.21
C ASN A 17 -2.76 20.39 -9.55
N ALA A 18 -1.86 19.45 -9.21
CA ALA A 18 -2.13 18.03 -9.38
C ALA A 18 -3.35 17.52 -8.59
N ARG A 19 -3.79 18.21 -7.53
CA ARG A 19 -5.00 17.84 -6.76
C ARG A 19 -6.27 18.51 -7.25
N LYS A 20 -6.15 19.71 -7.84
CA LYS A 20 -7.29 20.55 -8.24
C LYS A 20 -7.63 20.40 -9.72
N GLU A 21 -6.63 20.14 -10.56
CA GLU A 21 -6.77 20.06 -12.01
C GLU A 21 -6.67 18.61 -12.47
N GLU A 22 -7.71 18.15 -13.17
CA GLU A 22 -7.83 16.76 -13.61
C GLU A 22 -6.70 16.34 -14.56
N GLU A 23 -6.35 17.21 -15.50
CA GLU A 23 -5.24 16.99 -16.45
C GLU A 23 -3.88 16.90 -15.74
N ALA A 24 -3.64 17.73 -14.73
CA ALA A 24 -2.41 17.69 -13.93
C ALA A 24 -2.36 16.42 -13.06
N CYS A 25 -3.49 15.97 -12.54
CA CYS A 25 -3.61 14.73 -11.78
C CYS A 25 -3.28 13.51 -12.65
N GLU A 26 -3.88 13.43 -13.85
CA GLU A 26 -3.68 12.33 -14.78
C GLU A 26 -2.21 12.25 -15.26
N THR A 27 -1.62 13.40 -15.60
CA THR A 27 -0.23 13.42 -16.08
C THR A 27 0.79 13.15 -14.97
N LYS A 28 0.56 13.64 -13.75
CA LYS A 28 1.55 13.57 -12.66
C LYS A 28 1.29 12.43 -11.67
N ILE A 29 0.11 12.42 -11.04
CA ILE A 29 -0.22 11.46 -9.96
C ILE A 29 -0.37 10.07 -10.54
N HIS A 30 -1.20 9.90 -11.58
CA HIS A 30 -1.45 8.59 -12.15
C HIS A 30 -0.18 7.96 -12.75
N THR A 31 0.63 8.72 -13.48
CA THR A 31 1.94 8.27 -13.97
C THR A 31 2.89 7.84 -12.84
N ALA A 32 2.95 8.62 -11.75
CA ALA A 32 3.78 8.29 -10.59
C ALA A 32 3.26 7.01 -9.90
N THR A 33 1.94 6.85 -9.78
CA THR A 33 1.29 5.66 -9.21
C THR A 33 1.59 4.44 -10.07
N ILE A 34 1.41 4.48 -11.39
CA ILE A 34 1.76 3.37 -12.30
C ILE A 34 3.22 2.99 -12.15
N THR A 35 4.12 3.98 -12.07
CA THR A 35 5.55 3.71 -11.86
C THR A 35 5.78 2.98 -10.53
N ALA A 36 5.15 3.43 -9.45
CA ALA A 36 5.24 2.79 -8.14
C ALA A 36 4.66 1.37 -8.13
N LEU A 37 3.58 1.13 -8.86
CA LEU A 37 2.98 -0.18 -9.06
C LEU A 37 3.89 -1.11 -9.86
N ALA A 38 4.51 -0.63 -10.95
CA ALA A 38 5.47 -1.40 -11.73
C ALA A 38 6.68 -1.84 -10.88
N PHE A 39 7.20 -0.97 -10.01
CA PHE A 39 8.23 -1.37 -9.06
C PHE A 39 7.74 -2.40 -8.03
N SER A 40 6.49 -2.30 -7.59
CA SER A 40 5.88 -3.29 -6.69
C SER A 40 5.74 -4.66 -7.35
N LEU A 41 5.48 -4.70 -8.66
CA LEU A 41 5.47 -5.94 -9.44
C LEU A 41 6.87 -6.59 -9.50
N ILE A 42 7.94 -5.78 -9.62
CA ILE A 42 9.32 -6.29 -9.56
C ILE A 42 9.58 -6.96 -8.20
N GLU A 43 9.06 -6.42 -7.09
CA GLU A 43 9.18 -7.10 -5.78
C GLU A 43 8.44 -8.41 -5.73
N LEU A 44 7.25 -8.46 -6.31
CA LEU A 44 6.48 -9.68 -6.39
C LEU A 44 7.28 -10.75 -7.13
N LEU A 45 7.86 -10.40 -8.28
CA LEU A 45 8.74 -11.30 -9.03
C LEU A 45 9.94 -11.75 -8.20
N ASN A 46 10.63 -10.82 -7.52
CA ASN A 46 11.75 -11.16 -6.63
C ASN A 46 11.33 -12.10 -5.48
N SER A 47 10.13 -11.91 -4.91
CA SER A 47 9.59 -12.78 -3.87
C SER A 47 9.24 -14.17 -4.41
N LEU A 48 8.62 -14.25 -5.60
CA LEU A 48 8.30 -15.51 -6.26
C LEU A 48 9.55 -16.31 -6.63
N LEU A 49 10.62 -15.63 -7.03
CA LEU A 49 11.93 -16.24 -7.31
C LEU A 49 12.72 -16.62 -6.05
N GLY A 50 12.17 -16.41 -4.85
CA GLY A 50 12.84 -16.73 -3.58
C GLY A 50 14.01 -15.79 -3.24
N LEU A 51 14.17 -14.68 -3.96
CA LEU A 51 15.23 -13.69 -3.70
C LEU A 51 14.91 -12.85 -2.45
N THR A 52 13.71 -12.96 -1.90
CA THR A 52 13.31 -12.31 -0.64
C THR A 52 12.82 -13.33 0.38
N LYS A 53 13.07 -13.08 1.67
CA LYS A 53 12.62 -13.93 2.80
C LYS A 53 11.10 -13.87 3.05
N SER A 54 10.37 -13.11 2.24
CA SER A 54 8.93 -12.91 2.40
C SER A 54 8.15 -14.08 1.79
N LYS A 55 7.04 -14.48 2.41
CA LYS A 55 6.19 -15.54 1.85
C LYS A 55 5.54 -15.02 0.54
N PRO A 56 5.76 -15.67 -0.61
CA PRO A 56 5.36 -15.13 -1.91
C PRO A 56 3.86 -14.86 -2.03
N HIS A 57 3.02 -15.76 -1.54
CA HIS A 57 1.56 -15.57 -1.54
C HIS A 57 1.10 -14.33 -0.76
N GLN A 58 1.84 -13.93 0.30
CA GLN A 58 1.50 -12.73 1.07
C GLN A 58 1.85 -11.47 0.27
N VAL A 59 3.05 -11.45 -0.32
CA VAL A 59 3.49 -10.34 -1.18
C VAL A 59 2.57 -10.20 -2.38
N MET A 60 2.20 -11.33 -3.01
CA MET A 60 1.25 -11.39 -4.12
C MET A 60 -0.10 -10.83 -3.72
N LEU A 61 -0.68 -11.29 -2.60
CA LEU A 61 -2.01 -10.86 -2.20
C LEU A 61 -2.04 -9.35 -1.88
N PHE A 62 -1.05 -8.82 -1.17
CA PHE A 62 -0.95 -7.38 -0.91
C PHE A 62 -0.67 -6.55 -2.17
N SER A 63 0.16 -7.05 -3.09
CA SER A 63 0.46 -6.36 -4.34
C SER A 63 -0.76 -6.37 -5.26
N LEU A 64 -1.47 -7.48 -5.37
CA LEU A 64 -2.64 -7.61 -6.23
C LEU A 64 -3.82 -6.77 -5.75
N THR A 65 -4.08 -6.69 -4.44
CA THR A 65 -5.14 -5.80 -3.95
C THR A 65 -4.83 -4.34 -4.28
N ARG A 66 -3.58 -3.91 -3.99
CA ARG A 66 -3.12 -2.53 -4.23
C ARG A 66 -3.08 -2.15 -5.71
N THR A 67 -2.56 -3.06 -6.53
CA THR A 67 -2.32 -2.81 -7.96
C THR A 67 -3.59 -3.03 -8.76
N GLY A 68 -4.38 -4.04 -8.41
CA GLY A 68 -5.57 -4.41 -9.15
C GLY A 68 -6.65 -3.34 -9.07
N VAL A 69 -6.95 -2.81 -7.88
CA VAL A 69 -7.98 -1.78 -7.73
C VAL A 69 -7.55 -0.50 -8.42
N GLU A 70 -6.33 -0.03 -8.20
CA GLU A 70 -5.86 1.21 -8.83
C GLU A 70 -5.76 1.08 -10.36
N MET A 71 -5.20 -0.01 -10.90
CA MET A 71 -5.09 -0.16 -12.36
C MET A 71 -6.44 -0.37 -13.05
N LEU A 72 -7.42 -1.01 -12.39
CA LEU A 72 -8.71 -1.33 -12.99
C LEU A 72 -9.78 -0.27 -12.74
N LEU A 73 -9.72 0.44 -11.61
CA LEU A 73 -10.76 1.38 -11.18
C LEU A 73 -10.32 2.84 -11.24
N ALA A 74 -9.04 3.17 -11.08
CA ALA A 74 -8.62 4.58 -11.16
C ALA A 74 -8.94 5.22 -12.52
N PRO A 75 -8.75 4.55 -13.68
CA PRO A 75 -9.12 5.14 -14.97
C PRO A 75 -10.62 5.34 -15.16
N LEU A 76 -11.45 4.78 -14.26
CA LEU A 76 -12.90 4.86 -14.33
C LEU A 76 -13.48 5.98 -13.47
N LEU A 77 -12.64 6.61 -12.65
CA LEU A 77 -13.03 7.65 -11.70
C LEU A 77 -12.25 8.93 -12.01
N PRO A 78 -12.81 10.11 -11.73
CA PRO A 78 -12.06 11.36 -11.85
C PRO A 78 -10.79 11.30 -10.99
N CYS A 79 -9.66 11.74 -11.51
CA CYS A 79 -8.38 11.60 -10.79
C CYS A 79 -8.37 12.38 -9.46
N GLY A 80 -9.07 13.53 -9.39
CA GLY A 80 -9.26 14.32 -8.16
C GLY A 80 -10.21 13.70 -7.13
N CYS A 81 -10.70 12.48 -7.35
CA CYS A 81 -11.57 11.74 -6.44
C CYS A 81 -10.88 11.54 -5.07
N ILE A 82 -11.54 11.98 -3.99
CA ILE A 82 -10.98 11.92 -2.63
C ILE A 82 -10.63 10.47 -2.23
N GLU A 83 -11.41 9.50 -2.67
CA GLU A 83 -11.17 8.08 -2.43
C GLU A 83 -9.85 7.61 -3.04
N HIS A 84 -9.53 8.06 -4.27
CA HIS A 84 -8.25 7.77 -4.92
C HIS A 84 -7.09 8.42 -4.16
N ILE A 85 -7.22 9.71 -3.81
CA ILE A 85 -6.18 10.45 -3.07
C ILE A 85 -5.88 9.79 -1.72
N ILE A 86 -6.91 9.41 -0.96
CA ILE A 86 -6.75 8.73 0.34
C ILE A 86 -6.07 7.37 0.16
N THR A 87 -6.52 6.59 -0.81
CA THR A 87 -6.00 5.23 -1.10
C THR A 87 -4.51 5.28 -1.43
N VAL A 88 -4.17 6.09 -2.43
CA VAL A 88 -2.78 6.29 -2.88
C VAL A 88 -1.90 6.83 -1.75
N SER A 89 -2.41 7.77 -0.94
CA SER A 89 -1.68 8.30 0.22
C SER A 89 -1.37 7.22 1.26
N CYS A 90 -2.35 6.39 1.61
CA CYS A 90 -2.18 5.30 2.56
C CYS A 90 -1.15 4.29 2.07
N TRP A 91 -1.19 3.94 0.79
CA TRP A 91 -0.23 3.02 0.18
C TRP A 91 1.17 3.57 0.10
N ALA A 92 1.29 4.84 -0.27
CA ALA A 92 2.58 5.51 -0.33
C ALA A 92 3.22 5.60 1.06
N LEU A 93 2.44 5.95 2.09
CA LEU A 93 2.91 6.03 3.47
C LEU A 93 3.28 4.66 4.06
N ASP A 94 2.46 3.63 3.84
CA ASP A 94 2.79 2.25 4.22
C ASP A 94 4.10 1.79 3.56
N GLY A 95 4.26 2.09 2.27
CA GLY A 95 5.48 1.82 1.53
C GLY A 95 6.70 2.49 2.16
N ILE A 96 6.65 3.80 2.37
CA ILE A 96 7.74 4.58 2.98
C ILE A 96 8.12 4.02 4.34
N ILE A 97 7.15 3.73 5.21
CA ILE A 97 7.44 3.23 6.56
C ILE A 97 8.02 1.82 6.50
N ARG A 98 7.41 0.93 5.72
CA ARG A 98 7.87 -0.46 5.59
C ARG A 98 9.31 -0.51 5.10
N PHE A 99 9.60 0.19 4.01
CA PHE A 99 10.94 0.19 3.42
C PHE A 99 11.94 1.03 4.20
N GLY A 100 11.52 2.16 4.78
CA GLY A 100 12.36 2.96 5.66
C GLY A 100 12.83 2.15 6.86
N CYS A 101 11.93 1.39 7.49
CA CYS A 101 12.28 0.48 8.57
C CYS A 101 13.25 -0.62 8.12
N PHE A 102 13.03 -1.24 6.96
CA PHE A 102 13.94 -2.25 6.43
C PHE A 102 15.32 -1.67 6.06
N GLY A 103 15.35 -0.49 5.45
CA GLY A 103 16.58 0.19 5.07
C GLY A 103 17.40 0.61 6.29
N ALA A 104 16.74 1.13 7.34
CA ALA A 104 17.38 1.46 8.59
C ALA A 104 17.93 0.21 9.30
N ASP A 105 17.15 -0.87 9.38
CA ASP A 105 17.62 -2.16 9.92
C ASP A 105 18.85 -2.70 9.14
N ALA A 106 18.83 -2.60 7.81
CA ALA A 106 19.94 -3.03 6.96
C ALA A 106 21.18 -2.16 7.15
N LEU A 107 21.02 -0.84 7.25
CA LEU A 107 22.11 0.10 7.48
C LEU A 107 22.80 -0.16 8.82
N LEU A 108 22.02 -0.34 9.89
CA LEU A 108 22.52 -0.70 11.21
C LEU A 108 23.31 -2.00 11.17
N SER A 109 22.80 -3.01 10.46
CA SER A 109 23.49 -4.29 10.28
C SER A 109 24.82 -4.17 9.56
N ILE A 110 24.94 -3.26 8.57
CA ILE A 110 26.21 -3.00 7.86
C ILE A 110 27.26 -2.41 8.82
N PHE A 111 26.83 -1.56 9.75
CA PHE A 111 27.71 -0.98 10.78
C PHE A 111 27.92 -1.89 11.99
N GLY A 112 27.46 -3.15 11.94
CA GLY A 112 27.64 -4.13 13.02
C GLY A 112 26.71 -3.94 14.22
N TYR A 113 25.70 -3.08 14.11
CA TYR A 113 24.68 -2.92 15.15
C TYR A 113 23.55 -3.93 14.96
N GLU A 114 23.01 -4.42 16.09
CA GLU A 114 21.81 -5.23 16.06
C GLU A 114 20.59 -4.40 15.64
N SER A 115 19.62 -5.07 15.01
CA SER A 115 18.36 -4.43 14.62
C SER A 115 17.62 -3.88 15.83
N VAL A 116 17.28 -2.59 15.76
CA VAL A 116 16.65 -1.88 16.87
C VAL A 116 15.17 -2.29 16.98
N PRO A 117 14.74 -2.86 18.12
CA PRO A 117 13.36 -3.32 18.32
C PRO A 117 12.29 -2.26 18.05
N PHE A 118 12.61 -1.00 18.35
CA PHE A 118 11.74 0.16 18.13
C PHE A 118 11.37 0.35 16.65
N ILE A 119 12.33 0.19 15.73
CA ILE A 119 12.10 0.36 14.28
C ILE A 119 11.06 -0.66 13.80
N LYS A 120 11.19 -1.92 14.23
CA LYS A 120 10.22 -2.97 13.94
C LYS A 120 8.85 -2.66 14.54
N SER A 121 8.80 -2.09 15.75
CA SER A 121 7.55 -1.72 16.43
C SER A 121 6.76 -0.65 15.68
N ILE A 122 7.44 0.34 15.07
CA ILE A 122 6.80 1.34 14.20
C ILE A 122 6.08 0.63 13.03
N ARG A 123 6.80 -0.22 12.30
CA ARG A 123 6.23 -0.96 11.15
C ARG A 123 5.01 -1.79 11.55
N TYR A 124 5.10 -2.53 12.66
CA TYR A 124 4.00 -3.38 13.14
C TYR A 124 2.85 -2.61 13.79
N THR A 125 2.98 -1.30 13.99
CA THR A 125 1.91 -0.45 14.49
C THR A 125 1.23 0.30 13.35
N ILE A 126 2.01 0.96 12.49
CA ILE A 126 1.46 1.81 11.44
C ILE A 126 0.87 0.99 10.28
N GLY A 127 1.51 -0.11 9.88
CA GLY A 127 0.99 -0.96 8.79
C GLY A 127 -0.45 -1.43 9.05
N PRO A 128 -0.77 -2.05 10.21
CA PRO A 128 -2.14 -2.42 10.56
C PRO A 128 -3.12 -1.25 10.71
N MET A 129 -2.65 -0.01 10.91
CA MET A 129 -3.52 1.18 10.97
C MET A 129 -3.82 1.72 9.57
N LEU A 130 -2.82 1.80 8.68
CA LEU A 130 -2.99 2.32 7.32
C LEU A 130 -3.70 1.32 6.40
N PHE A 131 -3.48 0.02 6.61
CA PHE A 131 -4.09 -1.02 5.79
C PHE A 131 -5.63 -0.95 5.69
N PRO A 132 -6.40 -0.89 6.80
CA PRO A 132 -7.86 -0.74 6.72
C PRO A 132 -8.30 0.55 6.03
N ILE A 133 -7.55 1.64 6.19
CA ILE A 133 -7.91 2.95 5.59
C ILE A 133 -7.69 2.89 4.07
N GLY A 134 -6.52 2.43 3.63
CA GLY A 134 -6.21 2.28 2.20
C GLY A 134 -7.15 1.29 1.52
N ALA A 135 -7.36 0.11 2.13
CA ALA A 135 -8.25 -0.90 1.56
C ALA A 135 -9.73 -0.46 1.60
N GLY A 136 -10.12 0.35 2.59
CA GLY A 136 -11.44 0.98 2.64
C GLY A 136 -11.63 1.98 1.50
N GLY A 137 -10.61 2.80 1.21
CA GLY A 137 -10.60 3.70 0.06
C GLY A 137 -10.78 2.95 -1.27
N GLU A 138 -10.08 1.84 -1.46
CA GLU A 138 -10.27 0.93 -2.61
C GLU A 138 -11.72 0.44 -2.72
N MET A 139 -12.32 0.00 -1.61
CA MET A 139 -13.71 -0.44 -1.59
C MET A 139 -14.67 0.70 -1.98
N PHE A 140 -14.42 1.93 -1.49
CA PHE A 140 -15.25 3.07 -1.86
C PHE A 140 -15.09 3.45 -3.34
N MET A 141 -13.90 3.32 -3.92
CA MET A 141 -13.69 3.46 -5.37
C MET A 141 -14.54 2.45 -6.16
N VAL A 142 -14.55 1.18 -5.73
CA VAL A 142 -15.40 0.13 -6.35
C VAL A 142 -16.88 0.54 -6.30
N ILE A 143 -17.36 0.98 -5.13
CA ILE A 143 -18.76 1.38 -4.93
C ILE A 143 -19.11 2.61 -5.79
N LYS A 144 -18.21 3.58 -5.89
CA LYS A 144 -18.41 4.78 -6.70
C LYS A 144 -18.50 4.45 -8.18
N ALA A 145 -17.58 3.63 -8.69
CA ALA A 145 -17.65 3.14 -10.06
C ALA A 145 -18.93 2.31 -10.32
N ALA A 146 -19.42 1.56 -9.32
CA ALA A 146 -20.69 0.85 -9.42
C ALA A 146 -21.90 1.79 -9.55
N LYS A 147 -21.90 2.91 -8.80
CA LYS A 147 -22.94 3.95 -8.87
C LYS A 147 -23.00 4.65 -10.23
N GLU A 148 -21.87 4.75 -10.93
CA GLU A 148 -21.76 5.35 -12.27
C GLU A 148 -22.17 4.41 -13.41
N GLY A 149 -22.87 3.31 -13.10
CA GLY A 149 -23.48 2.42 -14.08
C GLY A 149 -22.82 1.05 -14.22
N ARG A 150 -21.73 0.77 -13.48
CA ARG A 150 -21.03 -0.53 -13.49
C ARG A 150 -21.55 -1.44 -12.37
N THR A 151 -22.84 -1.76 -12.40
CA THR A 151 -23.55 -2.43 -11.28
C THR A 151 -22.95 -3.77 -10.85
N HIS A 152 -22.29 -4.52 -11.74
CA HIS A 152 -21.58 -5.75 -11.41
C HIS A 152 -20.48 -5.56 -10.34
N LEU A 153 -19.95 -4.34 -10.18
CA LEU A 153 -18.96 -4.01 -9.16
C LEU A 153 -19.53 -4.03 -7.74
N TYR A 154 -20.85 -3.93 -7.55
CA TYR A 154 -21.45 -4.14 -6.22
C TYR A 154 -21.21 -5.55 -5.69
N PHE A 155 -21.15 -6.55 -6.57
CA PHE A 155 -20.78 -7.90 -6.17
C PHE A 155 -19.33 -7.97 -5.69
N ALA A 156 -18.41 -7.31 -6.39
CA ALA A 156 -17.01 -7.20 -5.96
C ALA A 156 -16.89 -6.50 -4.59
N ALA A 157 -17.63 -5.41 -4.38
CA ALA A 157 -17.69 -4.73 -3.09
C ALA A 157 -18.27 -5.62 -1.98
N ALA A 158 -19.30 -6.43 -2.27
CA ALA A 158 -19.89 -7.35 -1.32
C ALA A 158 -18.93 -8.49 -0.92
N LEU A 159 -18.06 -8.92 -1.83
CA LEU A 159 -17.02 -9.93 -1.55
C LEU A 159 -15.80 -9.34 -0.82
N TRP A 160 -15.65 -8.02 -0.76
CA TRP A 160 -14.48 -7.36 -0.19
C TRP A 160 -14.14 -7.82 1.25
N PRO A 161 -15.10 -7.97 2.19
CA PRO A 161 -14.81 -8.43 3.55
C PRO A 161 -14.17 -9.83 3.60
N ILE A 162 -14.49 -10.71 2.64
CA ILE A 162 -13.99 -12.08 2.57
C ILE A 162 -12.48 -12.08 2.33
N PHE A 163 -11.98 -11.15 1.51
CA PHE A 163 -10.55 -11.01 1.21
C PHE A 163 -9.83 -10.13 2.23
N PHE A 164 -10.50 -9.09 2.73
CA PHE A 164 -9.94 -8.16 3.71
C PHE A 164 -9.68 -8.83 5.07
N TYR A 165 -10.63 -9.60 5.58
CA TYR A 165 -10.56 -10.14 6.94
C TYR A 165 -9.34 -11.07 7.18
N PRO A 166 -9.03 -12.05 6.29
CA PRO A 166 -7.84 -12.88 6.44
C PRO A 166 -6.53 -12.08 6.44
N LEU A 167 -6.42 -11.06 5.58
CA LEU A 167 -5.26 -10.17 5.51
C LEU A 167 -5.08 -9.38 6.81
N MET A 168 -6.16 -8.78 7.30
CA MET A 168 -6.11 -7.99 8.53
C MET A 168 -5.78 -8.87 9.74
N LYS A 169 -6.40 -10.05 9.83
CA LYS A 169 -6.08 -11.05 10.86
C LYS A 169 -4.60 -11.45 10.84
N GLN A 170 -4.01 -11.58 9.65
CA GLN A 170 -2.59 -11.89 9.51
C GLN A 170 -1.70 -10.75 10.02
N LEU A 171 -2.00 -9.50 9.65
CA LEU A 171 -1.26 -8.32 10.12
C LEU A 171 -1.31 -8.20 11.65
N LEU A 172 -2.49 -8.36 12.23
CA LEU A 172 -2.67 -8.33 13.69
C LEU A 172 -1.93 -9.49 14.38
N LYS A 173 -1.91 -10.68 13.78
CA LYS A 173 -1.13 -11.82 14.29
C LYS A 173 0.38 -11.55 14.25
N GLN A 174 0.89 -10.93 13.19
CA GLN A 174 2.30 -10.53 13.10
C GLN A 174 2.66 -9.50 14.18
N ARG A 175 1.80 -8.48 14.35
CA ARG A 175 1.94 -7.48 15.41
C ARG A 175 1.97 -8.12 16.80
N SER A 176 0.98 -8.97 17.11
CA SER A 176 0.89 -9.65 18.40
C SER A 176 2.14 -10.50 18.68
N LYS A 177 2.63 -11.26 17.68
CA LYS A 177 3.86 -12.04 17.82
C LYS A 177 5.09 -11.18 18.11
N HIS A 178 5.22 -10.04 17.43
CA HIS A 178 6.33 -9.10 17.67
C HIS A 178 6.30 -8.56 19.09
N PHE A 179 5.17 -8.01 19.53
CA PHE A 179 5.04 -7.43 20.88
C PHE A 179 5.10 -8.47 22.00
N LYS A 180 4.73 -9.73 21.75
CA LYS A 180 4.96 -10.82 22.71
C LYS A 180 6.46 -11.07 22.90
N LYS A 181 7.22 -11.19 21.81
CA LYS A 181 8.68 -11.37 21.88
C LYS A 181 9.40 -10.22 22.60
N LEU A 182 8.93 -8.98 22.45
CA LEU A 182 9.49 -7.83 23.16
C LEU A 182 9.23 -7.84 24.66
N LYS A 183 8.18 -8.53 25.13
CA LYS A 183 7.91 -8.67 26.57
C LYS A 183 8.71 -9.78 27.23
N GLU A 184 9.22 -10.72 26.41
CA GLU A 184 9.98 -11.89 26.85
C GLU A 184 11.50 -11.66 26.80
N ALA A 185 11.94 -10.59 26.14
CA ALA A 185 13.33 -10.15 26.03
C ALA A 185 13.63 -9.06 27.08
#